data_AF-A0ABD0RIA1-F1
#
_entry.id   AF-A0ABD0RIA1-F1
#
_cell.length_a   1.000
_cell.length_b   1.000
_cell.length_c   1.000
_cell.angle_alpha   90.00
_cell.angle_beta   90.00
_cell.angle_gamma   90.00
#
_symmetry.space_group_name_H-M   'P 1'
#
loop_
_entity.id
_entity.type
_entity.pdbx_description
1 polymer ?
#
loop_
_entity_poly.entity_id
_entity_poly.type
_entity_poly.pdbx_seq_one_letter_code
_entity_poly.pdbx_strand_id
1 'polypeptide(L)' 'AYLATNERDLTIAMADFMDCSIVIPPTEIQDESMLKPIINFQKKMLRDRVRPYDTRIMVGGK' A
#
# COMPACT_ATOMS: atom_id res chain seq x y z
N ALA A 1 8.85 4.10 9.14
CA ALA A 1 10.12 3.68 9.73
C ALA A 1 10.67 4.71 10.72
N TYR A 2 10.87 5.98 10.31
CA TYR A 2 11.40 7.04 11.18
C TYR A 2 10.68 7.20 12.54
N LEU A 3 9.34 7.01 12.56
CA LEU A 3 8.52 7.11 13.78
C LEU A 3 8.32 5.76 14.51
N ALA A 4 8.92 4.67 14.05
CA ALA A 4 8.75 3.37 14.69
C ALA A 4 9.46 3.34 16.05
N THR A 5 8.77 2.84 17.07
CA THR A 5 9.29 2.73 18.44
C THR A 5 9.77 1.32 18.76
N ASN A 6 9.32 0.33 18.00
CA ASN A 6 9.63 -1.08 18.18
C ASN A 6 9.53 -1.83 16.83
N GLU A 7 9.98 -3.09 16.81
CA GLU A 7 9.99 -3.94 15.61
C GLU A 7 8.59 -4.24 15.07
N ARG A 8 7.60 -4.36 15.96
CA ARG A 8 6.21 -4.65 15.59
C ARG A 8 5.60 -3.52 14.76
N ASP A 9 5.95 -2.26 15.04
CA ASP A 9 5.51 -1.10 14.25
C ASP A 9 5.98 -1.23 12.78
N LEU A 10 7.20 -1.73 12.57
CA LEU A 10 7.75 -1.96 11.24
C LEU A 10 7.06 -3.14 10.55
N THR A 11 6.84 -4.25 11.26
CA THR A 11 6.14 -5.42 10.71
C THR A 11 4.71 -5.09 10.30
N ILE A 12 3.99 -4.30 11.09
CA ILE A 12 2.63 -3.84 10.75
C ILE A 12 2.68 -2.94 9.51
N ALA A 13 3.60 -1.97 9.46
CA ALA A 13 3.74 -1.09 8.31
C ALA A 13 4.12 -1.85 7.02
N MET A 14 4.88 -2.96 7.13
CA MET A 14 5.19 -3.86 6.02
C MET A 14 3.95 -4.65 5.57
N ALA A 15 3.16 -5.17 6.50
CA ALA A 15 1.89 -5.84 6.18
C ALA A 15 0.92 -4.89 5.45
N ASP A 16 0.69 -3.69 6.01
CA ASP A 16 -0.15 -2.65 5.39
C ASP A 16 0.37 -2.22 4.00
N PHE A 17 1.68 -2.31 3.76
CA PHE A 17 2.27 -2.08 2.44
C PHE A 17 1.99 -3.23 1.45
N MET A 18 2.12 -4.47 1.90
CA MET A 18 1.84 -5.66 1.08
C MET A 18 0.36 -5.75 0.69
N ASP A 19 -0.56 -5.39 1.57
CA ASP A 19 -2.01 -5.34 1.29
C ASP A 19 -2.37 -4.38 0.14
N CYS A 20 -1.51 -3.39 -0.11
CA CYS A 20 -1.69 -2.40 -1.17
C CYS A 20 -0.79 -2.66 -2.40
N SER A 21 -0.14 -3.81 -2.48
CA SER A 21 0.75 -4.19 -3.57
C SER A 21 0.01 -5.02 -4.64
N ILE A 22 0.39 -4.85 -5.90
CA ILE A 22 -0.17 -5.62 -7.02
C ILE A 22 0.86 -6.66 -7.46
N VAL A 23 0.46 -7.93 -7.46
CA VAL A 23 1.25 -9.02 -8.02
C VAL A 23 0.92 -9.14 -9.51
N ILE A 24 1.94 -8.99 -10.36
CA ILE A 24 1.79 -9.17 -11.81
C ILE A 24 2.54 -10.45 -12.20
N PRO A 25 1.85 -11.56 -12.50
CA PRO A 25 2.48 -12.79 -12.94
C PRO A 25 3.19 -12.60 -14.30
N PRO A 26 4.25 -13.38 -14.57
CA PRO A 26 5.04 -13.26 -15.80
C PRO A 26 4.22 -13.50 -17.08
N THR A 27 3.07 -14.17 -16.99
CA THR A 27 2.16 -14.41 -18.13
C THR A 27 1.42 -13.15 -18.60
N GLU A 28 1.32 -12.12 -17.74
CA GLU A 28 0.58 -10.87 -18.00
C GLU A 28 1.47 -9.76 -18.59
N ILE A 29 2.78 -10.02 -18.76
CA ILE A 29 3.76 -9.04 -19.23
C ILE A 29 4.35 -9.49 -20.58
N GLN A 30 3.49 -9.70 -21.57
CA GLN A 30 3.93 -9.97 -22.94
C GLN A 30 4.19 -8.67 -23.72
N ASP A 31 3.52 -7.58 -23.33
CA ASP A 31 3.64 -6.25 -23.92
C ASP A 31 3.27 -5.15 -22.91
N GLU A 32 3.92 -3.98 -22.98
CA GLU A 32 3.65 -2.86 -22.06
C GLU A 32 2.20 -2.35 -22.10
N SER A 33 1.50 -2.52 -23.23
CA SER A 33 0.09 -2.17 -23.35
C SER A 33 -0.81 -2.96 -22.41
N MET A 34 -0.41 -4.18 -22.01
CA MET A 34 -1.13 -5.00 -21.03
C MET A 34 -1.07 -4.43 -19.61
N LEU A 35 -0.12 -3.53 -19.33
CA LEU A 35 -0.01 -2.84 -18.04
C LEU A 35 -0.94 -1.61 -17.96
N LYS A 36 -1.44 -1.09 -19.09
CA LYS A 36 -2.30 0.11 -19.10
C LYS A 36 -3.55 -0.01 -18.21
N PRO A 37 -4.29 -1.14 -18.20
CA PRO A 37 -5.42 -1.32 -17.29
C PRO A 37 -5.01 -1.32 -15.80
N ILE A 38 -3.81 -1.81 -15.49
CA ILE A 38 -3.27 -1.93 -14.12
C ILE A 38 -2.94 -0.54 -13.54
N ILE A 39 -2.54 0.44 -14.36
CA ILE A 39 -2.18 1.79 -13.91
C ILE A 39 -3.34 2.46 -13.15
N ASN A 40 -4.56 2.36 -13.67
CA ASN A 40 -5.73 2.97 -13.03
C ASN A 40 -6.07 2.28 -11.69
N PHE A 41 -5.90 0.97 -11.64
CA PHE A 41 -6.09 0.18 -10.43
C PHE A 41 -5.02 0.53 -9.37
N GLN A 42 -3.75 0.61 -9.75
CA GLN A 42 -2.64 1.04 -8.89
C GLN A 42 -2.89 2.43 -8.29
N LYS A 43 -3.32 3.40 -9.10
CA LYS A 43 -3.65 4.75 -8.62
C LYS A 43 -4.80 4.76 -7.61
N LYS A 44 -5.78 3.85 -7.74
CA LYS A 44 -6.87 3.70 -6.77
C LYS A 44 -6.34 3.15 -5.45
N MET A 45 -5.60 2.05 -5.49
CA MET A 45 -5.01 1.42 -4.28
C MET A 45 -4.10 2.39 -3.51
N LEU A 46 -3.31 3.20 -4.22
CA LEU A 46 -2.47 4.23 -3.59
C LEU A 46 -3.30 5.30 -2.86
N ARG A 47 -4.40 5.77 -3.44
CA ARG A 47 -5.30 6.73 -2.76
C ARG A 47 -5.93 6.10 -1.51
N ASP A 48 -6.34 4.84 -1.63
CA ASP A 48 -6.95 4.10 -0.53
C ASP A 48 -5.94 3.83 0.59
N ARG A 49 -4.63 3.74 0.30
CA ARG A 49 -3.53 3.62 1.28
C ARG A 49 -3.16 4.93 1.99
N VAL A 50 -3.31 6.08 1.35
CA VAL A 50 -2.97 7.39 1.96
C VAL A 50 -4.09 7.88 2.88
N ARG A 51 -5.34 7.53 2.59
CA ARG A 51 -6.53 7.88 3.39
C ARG A 51 -6.70 7.18 4.77
N PRO A 52 -6.13 6.01 5.12
CA PRO A 52 -6.34 5.34 6.40
C PRO A 52 -5.41 5.86 7.52
N TYR A 53 -4.40 6.67 7.20
CA TYR A 53 -3.46 7.18 8.20
C TYR A 53 -4.00 8.35 9.04
N ASP A 54 -5.12 8.96 8.65
CA ASP A 54 -5.69 10.10 9.37
C ASP A 54 -6.60 9.70 10.55
N THR A 55 -7.20 8.51 10.53
CA THR A 55 -8.22 8.14 11.53
C THR A 55 -7.69 7.31 12.70
N ARG A 56 -6.57 6.59 12.55
CA ARG A 56 -5.98 5.82 13.66
C ARG A 56 -5.08 6.63 14.59
N ILE A 57 -4.57 7.79 14.14
CA ILE A 57 -3.73 8.69 14.97
C ILE A 57 -4.57 9.70 15.77
N MET A 58 -5.84 9.94 15.40
CA MET A 58 -6.74 10.84 16.14
C MET A 58 -7.35 10.24 17.43
N VAL A 59 -7.20 8.93 17.67
CA VAL A 59 -7.75 8.24 18.87
C VAL A 59 -6.64 7.95 19.90
N GLY A 60 -5.78 8.94 20.14
CA GLY A 60 -4.69 8.84 21.12
C GLY A 60 -4.42 10.13 21.90
N GLY A 61 -5.23 11.17 21.72
CA GLY A 61 -5.16 12.41 22.50
C GLY A 61 -6.12 12.40 23.68
N LYS A 62 -5.70 11.84 24.81
CA LYS A 62 -6.20 12.19 26.13
C LYS A 62 -5.03 12.55 27.02
#